data_AF-A0A1F9QRL2-F1
#
_entry.id   AF-A0A1F9QRL2-F1
#
_cell.length_a   1.000
_cell.length_b   1.000
_cell.length_c   1.000
_cell.angle_alpha   90.00
_cell.angle_beta   90.00
_cell.angle_gamma   90.00
#
_symmetry.space_group_name_H-M   'P 1'
#
loop_
_entity.id
_entity.type
_entity.pdbx_description
1 polymer ?
#
loop_
_entity_poly.entity_id
_entity_poly.type
_entity_poly.pdbx_seq_one_letter_code
_entity_poly.pdbx_strand_id
1 'polypeptide(L)'
;MAINLREHFVKYEALVQMTDAVFDRVKTEFPKEVFCREKCSDCCYAIFDLTLIEALYLKDRFLKKFSGKAKNDLIEIADKTDRVLARMKRDAFMEVKAGANELDIVGKMSMERVRCPLLGENNLCLMYESRPITCRVYGIPTSTAGTSHICGRTNFKQGEPYPTLNMDKIYTQLQLLSAQLVKDIGSKNIRMHEMLIPVSMALVTDFNEDYLGVKKDG
;
A
#
# COMPACT_ATOMS: atom_id res chain seq x y z
N MET A 1 13.11 -10.34 -21.95
CA MET A 1 14.24 -10.20 -20.98
C MET A 1 13.64 -9.80 -19.63
N ALA A 2 14.09 -10.32 -18.49
CA ALA A 2 13.52 -9.89 -17.22
C ALA A 2 13.73 -8.37 -17.03
N ILE A 3 12.65 -7.61 -16.86
CA ILE A 3 12.68 -6.16 -16.67
C ILE A 3 13.50 -5.86 -15.40
N ASN A 4 14.58 -5.09 -15.54
CA ASN A 4 15.42 -4.76 -14.41
C ASN A 4 14.85 -3.54 -13.66
N LEU A 5 14.26 -3.78 -12.49
CA LEU A 5 13.66 -2.74 -11.65
C LEU A 5 14.56 -2.30 -10.48
N ARG A 6 15.81 -2.77 -10.43
CA ARG A 6 16.68 -2.63 -9.25
C ARG A 6 16.91 -1.17 -8.85
N GLU A 7 17.19 -0.30 -9.81
CA GLU A 7 17.46 1.12 -9.52
C GLU A 7 16.22 1.83 -8.95
N HIS A 8 15.03 1.49 -9.43
CA HIS A 8 13.77 2.03 -8.90
C HIS A 8 13.50 1.51 -7.49
N PHE A 9 13.80 0.23 -7.22
CA PHE A 9 13.68 -0.33 -5.88
C PHE A 9 14.63 0.32 -4.87
N VAL A 10 15.87 0.65 -5.26
CA VAL A 10 16.79 1.39 -4.38
C VAL A 10 16.22 2.77 -4.00
N LYS A 11 15.64 3.49 -4.96
CA LYS A 11 15.00 4.79 -4.70
C LYS A 11 13.77 4.65 -3.80
N TYR A 12 12.96 3.61 -4.01
CA TYR A 12 11.82 3.31 -3.14
C TYR A 12 12.25 2.93 -1.73
N GLU A 13 13.30 2.11 -1.58
CA GLU A 13 13.86 1.74 -0.28
C GLU A 13 14.39 2.94 0.49
N ALA A 14 14.99 3.93 -0.19
CA ALA A 14 15.38 5.18 0.46
C ALA A 14 14.17 5.95 1.01
N LEU A 15 13.04 5.98 0.28
CA LEU A 15 11.79 6.57 0.77
C LEU A 15 11.21 5.79 1.96
N VAL A 16 11.29 4.46 1.92
CA VAL A 16 10.93 3.59 3.05
C VAL A 16 11.77 3.90 4.28
N GLN A 17 13.09 4.02 4.15
CA GLN A 17 13.99 4.35 5.27
C GLN A 17 13.67 5.71 5.89
N MET A 18 13.40 6.74 5.07
CA MET A 18 12.95 8.04 5.57
C MET A 18 11.63 7.93 6.34
N THR A 19 10.70 7.13 5.83
CA THR A 19 9.40 6.89 6.47
C THR A 19 9.54 6.19 7.82
N ASP A 20 10.36 5.13 7.88
CA ASP A 20 10.64 4.40 9.12
C ASP A 20 11.32 5.33 10.15
N ALA A 21 12.26 6.19 9.73
CA ALA A 21 12.90 7.16 10.61
C ALA A 21 11.91 8.17 11.22
N VAL A 22 10.91 8.62 10.44
CA VAL A 22 9.83 9.49 10.97
C VAL A 22 9.00 8.74 12.00
N PHE A 23 8.61 7.50 11.71
CA PHE A 23 7.85 6.66 12.64
C PHE A 23 8.61 6.45 13.96
N ASP A 24 9.89 6.08 13.88
CA ASP A 24 10.73 5.84 15.05
C ASP A 24 10.93 7.09 15.89
N ARG A 25 11.06 8.26 15.25
CA ARG A 25 11.10 9.54 15.93
C ARG A 25 9.81 9.78 16.73
N VAL A 26 8.65 9.66 16.11
CA VAL A 26 7.35 9.86 16.79
C VAL A 26 7.16 8.85 17.92
N LYS A 27 7.54 7.58 17.70
CA LYS A 27 7.48 6.54 18.73
C LYS A 27 8.39 6.84 19.93
N THR A 28 9.56 7.43 19.68
CA THR A 28 10.52 7.81 20.74
C THR A 28 10.05 9.04 21.51
N GLU A 29 9.50 10.04 20.82
CA GLU A 29 8.97 11.26 21.43
C GLU A 29 7.64 11.02 22.17
N PHE A 30 6.79 10.11 21.67
CA PHE A 30 5.44 9.83 22.16
C PHE A 30 5.19 8.33 22.42
N PRO A 31 5.93 7.69 23.33
CA PRO A 31 5.85 6.24 23.56
C PRO A 31 4.54 5.79 24.24
N LYS A 32 3.79 6.71 24.87
CA LYS A 32 2.50 6.41 25.52
C LYS A 32 1.34 6.48 24.52
N GLU A 33 1.55 7.16 23.40
CA GLU A 33 0.58 7.41 22.35
C GLU A 33 0.70 6.38 21.23
N VAL A 34 1.92 5.96 20.89
CA VAL A 34 2.20 4.94 19.89
C VAL A 34 2.12 3.54 20.51
N PHE A 35 0.98 2.88 20.34
CA PHE A 35 0.80 1.47 20.74
C PHE A 35 1.23 0.45 19.68
N CYS A 36 1.63 0.91 18.49
CA CYS A 36 2.02 0.05 17.40
C CYS A 36 3.28 -0.75 17.77
N ARG A 37 3.09 -2.07 17.87
CA ARG A 37 4.10 -3.09 18.11
C ARG A 37 3.88 -4.23 17.14
N GLU A 38 4.90 -5.04 16.94
CA GLU A 38 4.73 -6.31 16.25
C GLU A 38 3.51 -7.05 16.83
N LYS A 39 2.69 -7.64 15.94
CA LYS A 39 1.42 -8.32 16.25
C LYS A 39 0.21 -7.42 16.58
N CYS A 40 0.33 -6.10 16.54
CA CYS A 40 -0.84 -5.20 16.48
C CYS A 40 -1.43 -5.26 15.05
N SER A 41 -2.23 -6.27 14.74
CA SER A 41 -2.70 -6.56 13.38
C SER A 41 -3.78 -5.61 12.83
N ASP A 42 -3.99 -4.44 13.45
CA ASP A 42 -5.06 -3.51 13.07
C ASP A 42 -4.91 -2.98 11.64
N CYS A 43 -3.68 -2.61 11.26
CA CYS A 43 -3.36 -2.18 9.91
C CYS A 43 -3.63 -3.26 8.85
N CYS A 44 -3.64 -4.55 9.25
CA CYS A 44 -3.94 -5.66 8.36
C CYS A 44 -5.44 -5.84 8.09
N TYR A 45 -6.30 -4.98 8.61
CA TYR A 45 -7.73 -4.92 8.26
C TYR A 45 -8.11 -3.62 7.57
N ALA A 46 -7.19 -2.66 7.44
CA ALA A 46 -7.44 -1.41 6.76
C ALA A 46 -7.39 -1.62 5.24
N ILE A 47 -8.31 -0.95 4.53
CA ILE A 47 -8.34 -0.94 3.07
C ILE A 47 -7.54 0.25 2.57
N PHE A 48 -6.55 -0.03 1.72
CA PHE A 48 -5.76 0.98 1.03
C PHE A 48 -5.21 0.38 -0.27
N ASP A 49 -4.84 1.26 -1.18
CA ASP A 49 -4.22 0.89 -2.44
C ASP A 49 -2.74 1.27 -2.46
N LEU A 50 -1.97 0.52 -3.23
CA LEU A 50 -0.55 0.72 -3.48
C LEU A 50 -0.35 1.51 -4.77
N THR A 51 0.69 2.32 -4.79
CA THR A 51 1.22 2.84 -6.06
C THR A 51 1.89 1.74 -6.89
N LEU A 52 2.11 1.97 -8.19
CA LEU A 52 2.74 0.98 -9.07
C LEU A 52 4.10 0.50 -8.55
N ILE A 53 4.97 1.42 -8.10
CA ILE A 53 6.29 1.07 -7.55
C ILE A 53 6.17 0.16 -6.31
N GLU A 54 5.22 0.44 -5.42
CA GLU A 54 4.96 -0.38 -4.23
C GLU A 54 4.42 -1.77 -4.59
N ALA A 55 3.50 -1.85 -5.55
CA ALA A 55 2.93 -3.12 -5.99
C ALA A 55 4.00 -4.02 -6.64
N LEU A 56 4.86 -3.46 -7.50
CA LEU A 56 5.98 -4.16 -8.11
C LEU A 56 7.01 -4.61 -7.08
N TYR A 57 7.36 -3.73 -6.14
CA TYR A 57 8.29 -4.06 -5.06
C TYR A 57 7.74 -5.19 -4.17
N LEU A 58 6.47 -5.10 -3.78
CA LEU A 58 5.82 -6.12 -2.97
C LEU A 58 5.78 -7.47 -3.70
N LYS A 59 5.43 -7.47 -5.00
CA LYS A 59 5.42 -8.69 -5.82
C LYS A 59 6.82 -9.31 -5.93
N ASP A 60 7.86 -8.52 -6.21
CA ASP A 60 9.24 -9.00 -6.29
C ASP A 60 9.68 -9.66 -4.98
N ARG A 61 9.46 -8.99 -3.85
CA ARG A 61 9.79 -9.53 -2.52
C ARG A 61 8.97 -10.78 -2.19
N PHE A 62 7.70 -10.81 -2.59
CA PHE A 62 6.82 -11.97 -2.41
C PHE A 62 7.33 -13.18 -3.19
N LEU A 63 7.68 -13.01 -4.47
CA LEU A 63 8.21 -14.09 -5.32
C LEU A 63 9.58 -14.60 -4.86
N LYS A 64 10.41 -13.73 -4.27
CA LYS A 64 11.69 -14.13 -3.66
C LYS A 64 11.51 -14.89 -2.34
N LYS A 65 10.45 -14.56 -1.58
CA LYS A 65 10.20 -15.15 -0.26
C LYS A 65 9.41 -16.45 -0.31
N PHE A 66 8.46 -16.58 -1.22
CA PHE A 66 7.52 -17.71 -1.28
C PHE A 66 7.60 -18.45 -2.60
N SER A 67 7.64 -19.79 -2.52
CA SER A 67 7.62 -20.69 -3.67
C SER A 67 6.71 -21.89 -3.40
N GLY A 68 6.42 -22.68 -4.44
CA GLY A 68 5.64 -23.91 -4.33
C GLY A 68 4.26 -23.72 -3.70
N LYS A 69 3.88 -24.64 -2.80
CA LYS A 69 2.56 -24.66 -2.15
C LYS A 69 2.27 -23.40 -1.34
N ALA A 70 3.23 -22.92 -0.54
CA ALA A 70 3.02 -21.74 0.30
C ALA A 70 2.69 -20.49 -0.52
N LYS A 71 3.35 -20.32 -1.68
CA LYS A 71 3.03 -19.22 -2.62
C LYS A 71 1.61 -19.36 -3.15
N ASN A 72 1.22 -20.55 -3.58
CA ASN A 72 -0.10 -20.81 -4.19
C ASN A 72 -1.23 -20.60 -3.18
N ASP A 73 -1.07 -21.07 -1.94
CA ASP A 73 -2.04 -20.89 -0.86
C ASP A 73 -2.26 -19.39 -0.57
N LEU A 74 -1.18 -18.59 -0.55
CA LEU A 74 -1.27 -17.13 -0.36
C LEU A 74 -1.92 -16.43 -1.56
N ILE A 75 -1.65 -16.88 -2.79
CA ILE A 75 -2.31 -16.35 -3.99
C ILE A 75 -3.81 -16.65 -3.95
N GLU A 76 -4.22 -17.84 -3.51
CA GLU A 76 -5.65 -18.19 -3.39
C GLU A 76 -6.37 -17.32 -2.34
N ILE A 77 -5.72 -17.06 -1.20
CA ILE A 77 -6.23 -16.13 -0.19
C ILE A 77 -6.33 -14.72 -0.78
N ALA A 78 -5.30 -14.26 -1.49
CA ALA A 78 -5.28 -12.95 -2.13
C ALA A 78 -6.40 -12.81 -3.16
N ASP A 79 -6.62 -13.81 -4.00
CA ASP A 79 -7.69 -13.84 -5.00
C ASP A 79 -9.10 -13.77 -4.36
N LYS A 80 -9.32 -14.48 -3.25
CA LYS A 80 -10.56 -14.36 -2.45
C LYS A 80 -10.76 -12.94 -1.93
N THR A 81 -9.72 -12.34 -1.35
CA THR A 81 -9.75 -10.95 -0.86
C THR A 81 -9.99 -9.96 -1.99
N ASP A 82 -9.35 -10.17 -3.15
CA ASP A 82 -9.46 -9.26 -4.30
C ASP A 82 -10.88 -9.19 -4.84
N ARG A 83 -11.59 -10.33 -4.92
CA ARG A 83 -13.00 -10.35 -5.31
C ARG A 83 -13.90 -9.54 -4.39
N VAL A 84 -13.61 -9.53 -3.09
CA VAL A 84 -14.35 -8.71 -2.12
C VAL A 84 -14.08 -7.23 -2.39
N LEU A 85 -12.81 -6.83 -2.51
CA LEU A 85 -12.43 -5.45 -2.78
C LEU A 85 -12.95 -4.95 -4.14
N ALA A 86 -12.90 -5.77 -5.17
CA ALA A 86 -13.41 -5.44 -6.50
C ALA A 86 -14.92 -5.22 -6.49
N ARG A 87 -15.67 -6.02 -5.71
CA ARG A 87 -17.12 -5.80 -5.51
C ARG A 87 -17.36 -4.46 -4.81
N MET A 88 -16.66 -4.20 -3.70
CA MET A 88 -16.80 -2.94 -2.96
C MET A 88 -16.48 -1.71 -3.82
N LYS A 89 -15.38 -1.74 -4.58
CA LYS A 89 -15.01 -0.66 -5.51
C LYS A 89 -16.07 -0.44 -6.58
N ARG A 90 -16.65 -1.53 -7.11
CA ARG A 90 -17.75 -1.45 -8.09
C ARG A 90 -18.99 -0.81 -7.47
N ASP A 91 -19.40 -1.26 -6.29
CA ASP A 91 -20.59 -0.74 -5.61
C ASP A 91 -20.42 0.75 -5.28
N ALA A 92 -19.27 1.14 -4.72
CA ALA A 92 -18.89 2.53 -4.48
C ALA A 92 -18.94 3.39 -5.75
N PHE A 93 -18.40 2.89 -6.87
CA PHE A 93 -18.44 3.59 -8.15
C PHE A 93 -19.87 3.79 -8.68
N MET A 94 -20.75 2.79 -8.48
CA MET A 94 -22.15 2.88 -8.87
C MET A 94 -22.92 3.89 -8.01
N GLU A 95 -22.63 3.95 -6.71
CA GLU A 95 -23.20 4.97 -5.80
C GLU A 95 -22.78 6.39 -6.20
N VAL A 96 -21.50 6.62 -6.50
CA VAL A 96 -21.01 7.92 -6.98
C VAL A 96 -21.70 8.30 -8.29
N LYS A 97 -21.84 7.35 -9.23
CA LYS A 97 -22.59 7.58 -10.48
C LYS A 97 -24.07 7.88 -10.26
N ALA A 98 -24.67 7.38 -9.19
CA ALA A 98 -26.04 7.68 -8.80
C ALA A 98 -26.18 9.04 -8.07
N GLY A 99 -25.08 9.79 -7.91
CA GLY A 99 -25.08 11.13 -7.32
C GLY A 99 -24.70 11.18 -5.84
N ALA A 100 -24.21 10.08 -5.26
CA ALA A 100 -23.68 10.10 -3.89
C ALA A 100 -22.43 10.98 -3.78
N ASN A 101 -22.23 11.61 -2.62
CA ASN A 101 -21.04 12.40 -2.36
C ASN A 101 -19.80 11.49 -2.23
N GLU A 102 -18.76 11.77 -3.02
CA GLU A 102 -17.53 10.96 -3.02
C GLU A 102 -16.83 10.90 -1.64
N LEU A 103 -16.84 11.99 -0.87
CA LEU A 103 -16.23 12.02 0.47
C LEU A 103 -16.96 11.08 1.44
N ASP A 104 -18.28 10.99 1.35
CA ASP A 104 -19.07 10.07 2.19
C ASP A 104 -18.79 8.62 1.81
N ILE A 105 -18.66 8.31 0.52
CA ILE A 105 -18.30 6.98 0.03
C ILE A 105 -16.91 6.59 0.49
N VAL A 106 -15.92 7.48 0.36
CA VAL A 106 -14.56 7.27 0.86
C VAL A 106 -14.57 7.05 2.38
N GLY A 107 -15.34 7.85 3.12
CA GLY A 107 -15.53 7.68 4.56
C GLY A 107 -16.08 6.31 4.92
N LYS A 108 -17.15 5.85 4.26
CA LYS A 108 -17.71 4.50 4.43
C LYS A 108 -16.66 3.42 4.14
N MET A 109 -16.00 3.49 2.99
CA MET A 109 -14.96 2.53 2.60
C MET A 109 -13.80 2.48 3.59
N SER A 110 -13.43 3.61 4.21
CA SER A 110 -12.36 3.67 5.21
C SER A 110 -12.70 2.95 6.53
N MET A 111 -14.00 2.79 6.83
CA MET A 111 -14.47 2.08 8.02
C MET A 111 -14.60 0.57 7.78
N GLU A 112 -14.65 0.14 6.52
CA GLU A 112 -14.73 -1.26 6.16
C GLU A 112 -13.46 -2.01 6.56
N ARG A 113 -13.65 -3.24 7.04
CA ARG A 113 -12.56 -4.06 7.58
C ARG A 113 -12.39 -5.33 6.75
N VAL A 114 -11.40 -5.32 5.86
CA VAL A 114 -11.07 -6.47 5.01
C VAL A 114 -9.72 -7.04 5.41
N ARG A 115 -9.72 -8.33 5.79
CA ARG A 115 -8.49 -9.02 6.21
C ARG A 115 -7.48 -9.07 5.06
N CYS A 116 -6.30 -8.52 5.30
CA CYS A 116 -5.17 -8.55 4.38
C CYS A 116 -4.73 -10.00 4.12
N PRO A 117 -4.44 -10.38 2.87
CA PRO A 117 -4.00 -11.74 2.54
C PRO A 117 -2.62 -12.08 3.12
N LEU A 118 -1.82 -11.07 3.47
CA LEU A 118 -0.49 -11.24 4.06
C LEU A 118 -0.51 -11.35 5.60
N LEU A 119 -1.69 -11.32 6.23
CA LEU A 119 -1.80 -11.55 7.67
C LEU A 119 -1.65 -13.05 7.96
N GLY A 120 -0.57 -13.42 8.65
CA GLY A 120 -0.35 -14.78 9.13
C GLY A 120 -1.19 -15.12 10.36
N GLU A 121 -1.18 -16.39 10.77
CA GLU A 121 -1.97 -16.90 11.90
C GLU A 121 -1.61 -16.25 13.24
N ASN A 122 -0.33 -15.89 13.44
CA ASN A 122 0.18 -15.28 14.67
C ASN A 122 -0.04 -13.75 14.75
N ASN A 123 -1.00 -13.21 13.99
CA ASN A 123 -1.22 -11.77 13.83
C ASN A 123 0.02 -11.00 13.31
N LEU A 124 0.97 -11.70 12.70
CA LEU A 124 2.18 -11.12 12.12
C LEU A 124 2.05 -11.08 10.60
N CYS A 125 2.41 -9.93 10.02
CA CYS A 125 2.47 -9.79 8.57
C CYS A 125 3.56 -10.69 8.01
N LEU A 126 3.21 -11.55 7.06
CA LEU A 126 4.13 -12.44 6.35
C LEU A 126 5.17 -11.66 5.52
N MET A 127 4.91 -10.39 5.25
CA MET A 127 5.79 -9.47 4.52
C MET A 127 6.23 -8.28 5.37
N TYR A 128 6.35 -8.44 6.70
CA TYR A 128 6.62 -7.34 7.63
C TYR A 128 7.78 -6.42 7.19
N GLU A 129 8.93 -6.99 6.83
CA GLU A 129 10.12 -6.24 6.36
C GLU A 129 9.90 -5.51 5.02
N SER A 130 9.01 -6.00 4.18
CA SER A 130 8.71 -5.46 2.86
C SER A 130 7.33 -4.78 2.82
N ARG A 131 6.80 -4.40 3.98
CA ARG A 131 5.49 -3.76 4.08
C ARG A 131 5.47 -2.41 3.33
N PRO A 132 4.34 -2.05 2.68
CA PRO A 132 4.15 -0.75 2.04
C PRO A 132 4.27 0.42 3.00
N ILE A 133 4.45 1.64 2.47
CA ILE A 133 4.61 2.84 3.31
C ILE A 133 3.40 3.07 4.21
N THR A 134 2.18 2.90 3.69
CA THR A 134 0.95 3.04 4.48
C THR A 134 0.92 2.10 5.70
N CYS A 135 1.51 0.90 5.61
CA CYS A 135 1.62 -0.01 6.74
C CYS A 135 2.72 0.39 7.75
N ARG A 136 3.75 1.13 7.31
CA ARG A 136 4.87 1.58 8.16
C ARG A 136 4.46 2.75 9.05
N VAL A 137 3.70 3.67 8.48
CA VAL A 137 3.22 4.88 9.16
C VAL A 137 1.97 4.63 9.99
N TYR A 138 1.41 3.42 9.91
CA TYR A 138 0.22 3.08 10.66
C TYR A 138 0.49 3.13 12.17
N GLY A 139 -0.25 3.99 12.86
CA GLY A 139 -0.10 4.21 14.31
C GLY A 139 0.63 5.49 14.70
N ILE A 140 1.04 6.32 13.75
CA ILE A 140 1.42 7.73 14.00
C ILE A 140 0.41 8.67 13.32
N PRO A 141 0.34 9.95 13.74
CA PRO A 141 -0.51 10.92 13.08
C PRO A 141 -0.06 11.15 11.63
N THR A 142 -1.00 11.09 10.70
CA THR A 142 -0.77 11.40 9.28
C THR A 142 -1.70 12.51 8.83
N SER A 143 -1.36 13.22 7.74
CA SER A 143 -2.26 14.20 7.13
C SER A 143 -2.41 13.96 5.63
N THR A 144 -3.65 14.05 5.15
CA THR A 144 -4.01 13.95 3.75
C THR A 144 -4.99 15.08 3.42
N ALA A 145 -4.77 15.80 2.33
CA ALA A 145 -5.61 16.96 1.96
C ALA A 145 -5.81 17.98 3.11
N GLY A 146 -4.75 18.21 3.90
CA GLY A 146 -4.78 19.12 5.05
C GLY A 146 -5.54 18.60 6.29
N THR A 147 -6.17 17.42 6.21
CA THR A 147 -6.87 16.79 7.33
C THR A 147 -5.96 15.81 8.04
N SER A 148 -5.88 15.88 9.37
CA SER A 148 -5.09 14.93 10.16
C SER A 148 -5.92 13.69 10.50
N HIS A 149 -5.28 12.53 10.41
CA HIS A 149 -5.83 11.22 10.70
C HIS A 149 -4.99 10.54 11.78
N ILE A 150 -5.68 9.96 12.76
CA ILE A 150 -5.07 9.17 13.83
C ILE A 150 -5.66 7.77 13.81
N CYS A 151 -4.84 6.77 14.12
CA CYS A 151 -5.33 5.41 14.28
C CYS A 151 -6.16 5.32 15.58
N GLY A 152 -7.36 4.74 15.51
CA GLY A 152 -8.25 4.57 16.67
C GLY A 152 -7.70 3.68 17.80
N ARG A 153 -6.56 3.02 17.57
CA ARG A 153 -5.83 2.24 18.59
C ARG A 153 -4.63 2.97 19.19
N THR A 154 -4.51 4.28 19.00
CA THR A 154 -3.45 5.13 19.59
C THR A 154 -4.04 6.03 20.67
N ASN A 155 -3.21 6.59 21.56
CA ASN A 155 -3.66 7.62 22.51
C ASN A 155 -3.48 9.06 21.98
N PHE A 156 -3.22 9.23 20.68
CA PHE A 156 -3.19 10.58 20.11
C PHE A 156 -4.57 11.24 20.28
N LYS A 157 -4.57 12.47 20.79
CA LYS A 157 -5.79 13.25 20.99
C LYS A 157 -5.99 14.22 19.84
N GLN A 158 -7.19 14.23 19.27
CA GLN A 158 -7.54 15.19 18.23
C GLN A 158 -7.48 16.62 18.78
N GLY A 159 -6.87 17.54 18.01
CA GLY A 159 -6.70 18.95 18.39
C GLY A 159 -5.38 19.27 19.12
N GLU A 160 -4.62 18.27 19.53
CA GLU A 160 -3.30 18.47 20.14
C GLU A 160 -2.18 18.52 19.07
N PRO A 161 -1.09 19.28 19.31
CA PRO A 161 0.01 19.43 18.36
C PRO A 161 0.96 18.22 18.43
N TYR A 162 0.74 17.23 17.57
CA TYR A 162 1.68 16.12 17.37
C TYR A 162 2.43 16.26 16.05
N PRO A 163 3.64 15.66 15.92
CA PRO A 163 4.28 15.52 14.62
C PRO A 163 3.39 14.69 13.70
N THR A 164 3.03 15.27 12.56
CA THR A 164 2.12 14.67 11.59
C THR A 164 2.85 14.44 10.27
N LEU A 165 2.85 13.19 9.81
CA LEU A 165 3.45 12.86 8.51
C LEU A 165 2.51 13.29 7.38
N ASN A 166 3.00 14.15 6.48
CA ASN A 166 2.24 14.56 5.31
C ASN A 166 2.26 13.47 4.23
N MET A 167 1.12 12.78 4.06
CA MET A 167 0.96 11.70 3.10
C MET A 167 0.89 12.20 1.66
N ASP A 168 0.38 13.42 1.42
CA ASP A 168 0.34 14.00 0.06
C ASP A 168 1.75 14.11 -0.54
N LYS A 169 2.75 14.50 0.28
CA LYS A 169 4.16 14.54 -0.12
C LYS A 169 4.70 13.14 -0.44
N ILE A 170 4.38 12.15 0.38
CA ILE A 170 4.81 10.76 0.16
C ILE A 170 4.19 10.21 -1.12
N TYR A 171 2.88 10.37 -1.32
CA TYR A 171 2.20 9.94 -2.54
C TYR A 171 2.75 10.62 -3.78
N THR A 172 3.08 11.91 -3.71
CA THR A 172 3.73 12.63 -4.81
C THR A 172 5.08 12.00 -5.18
N GLN A 173 5.92 11.66 -4.19
CA GLN A 173 7.19 10.98 -4.44
C GLN A 173 6.99 9.58 -5.04
N LEU A 174 6.05 8.79 -4.52
CA LEU A 174 5.73 7.47 -5.05
C LEU A 174 5.22 7.52 -6.50
N GLN A 175 4.41 8.52 -6.82
CA GLN A 175 3.93 8.77 -8.18
C GLN A 175 5.07 9.15 -9.13
N LEU A 176 6.01 10.00 -8.70
CA LEU A 176 7.20 10.35 -9.48
C LEU A 176 8.10 9.12 -9.73
N LEU A 177 8.32 8.29 -8.71
CA LEU A 177 9.08 7.04 -8.86
C LEU A 177 8.39 6.08 -9.85
N SER A 178 7.06 5.97 -9.76
CA SER A 178 6.25 5.15 -10.66
C SER A 178 6.29 5.67 -12.10
N ALA A 179 6.20 6.98 -12.31
CA ALA A 179 6.27 7.62 -13.63
C ALA A 179 7.65 7.44 -14.26
N GLN A 180 8.71 7.62 -13.48
CA GLN A 180 10.08 7.39 -13.93
C GLN A 180 10.29 5.92 -14.33
N LEU A 181 9.76 4.98 -13.55
CA LEU A 181 9.79 3.54 -13.88
C LEU A 181 9.10 3.26 -15.21
N VAL A 182 7.86 3.74 -15.41
CA VAL A 182 7.10 3.54 -16.65
C VAL A 182 7.85 4.07 -17.87
N LYS A 183 8.50 5.23 -17.72
CA LYS A 183 9.35 5.82 -18.76
C LYS A 183 10.58 4.97 -19.07
N ASP A 184 11.31 4.54 -18.05
CA ASP A 184 12.60 3.86 -18.22
C ASP A 184 12.44 2.43 -18.78
N ILE A 185 11.32 1.76 -18.49
CA ILE A 185 10.99 0.47 -19.11
C ILE A 185 10.45 0.61 -20.54
N GLY A 186 10.30 1.84 -21.06
CA GLY A 186 9.78 2.08 -22.41
C GLY A 186 8.32 1.63 -22.59
N SER A 187 7.51 1.73 -21.54
CA SER A 187 6.13 1.28 -21.59
C SER A 187 5.27 2.10 -22.54
N LYS A 188 4.45 1.42 -23.36
CA LYS A 188 3.38 2.08 -24.13
C LYS A 188 2.22 2.58 -23.25
N ASN A 189 2.09 2.05 -22.04
CA ASN A 189 1.01 2.37 -21.10
C ASN A 189 1.41 3.54 -20.21
N ILE A 190 1.56 4.74 -20.79
CA ILE A 190 2.14 5.91 -20.10
C ILE A 190 1.42 6.30 -18.80
N ARG A 191 0.09 6.10 -18.70
CA ARG A 191 -0.70 6.43 -17.50
C ARG A 191 -0.68 5.36 -16.41
N MET A 192 0.04 4.26 -16.61
CA MET A 192 0.10 3.16 -15.65
C MET A 192 0.63 3.59 -14.28
N HIS A 193 1.45 4.64 -14.21
CA HIS A 193 1.94 5.16 -12.93
C HIS A 193 0.82 5.68 -12.01
N GLU A 194 -0.32 6.10 -12.59
CA GLU A 194 -1.49 6.59 -11.85
C GLU A 194 -2.32 5.44 -11.24
N MET A 195 -2.00 4.19 -11.57
CA MET A 195 -2.75 3.04 -11.07
C MET A 195 -2.58 2.88 -9.55
N LEU A 196 -3.71 2.64 -8.90
CA LEU A 196 -3.83 2.28 -7.50
C LEU A 196 -4.23 0.81 -7.38
N ILE A 197 -3.36 0.02 -6.76
CA ILE A 197 -3.41 -1.45 -6.81
C ILE A 197 -3.59 -1.98 -5.38
N PRO A 198 -4.69 -2.67 -5.05
CA PRO A 198 -4.83 -3.33 -3.76
C PRO A 198 -3.70 -4.31 -3.48
N VAL A 199 -3.38 -4.53 -2.20
CA VAL A 199 -2.39 -5.55 -1.80
C VAL A 199 -2.73 -6.93 -2.39
N SER A 200 -4.01 -7.30 -2.39
CA SER A 200 -4.49 -8.55 -3.02
C SER A 200 -4.16 -8.60 -4.51
N MET A 201 -4.50 -7.55 -5.25
CA MET A 201 -4.28 -7.44 -6.69
C MET A 201 -2.79 -7.50 -7.03
N ALA A 202 -1.93 -6.86 -6.23
CA ALA A 202 -0.48 -6.88 -6.39
C ALA A 202 0.09 -8.30 -6.27
N LEU A 203 -0.49 -9.17 -5.43
CA LEU A 203 -0.03 -10.55 -5.28
C LEU A 203 -0.49 -11.46 -6.43
N VAL A 204 -1.73 -11.29 -6.90
CA VAL A 204 -2.30 -12.14 -7.96
C VAL A 204 -1.85 -11.73 -9.36
N THR A 205 -1.55 -10.44 -9.58
CA THR A 205 -1.17 -9.91 -10.88
C THR A 205 0.21 -10.40 -11.30
N ASP A 206 0.33 -10.84 -12.55
CA ASP A 206 1.61 -11.12 -13.21
C ASP A 206 2.08 -9.87 -13.95
N PHE A 207 3.04 -9.15 -13.38
CA PHE A 207 3.61 -7.92 -13.96
C PHE A 207 4.66 -8.26 -15.02
N ASN A 208 4.26 -9.03 -16.04
CA ASN A 208 5.11 -9.38 -17.17
C ASN A 208 5.23 -8.20 -18.16
N GLU A 209 6.09 -8.37 -19.18
CA GLU A 209 6.31 -7.35 -20.23
C GLU A 209 5.02 -6.91 -20.91
N ASP A 210 4.08 -7.86 -21.13
CA ASP A 210 2.81 -7.59 -21.81
C ASP A 210 1.90 -6.72 -20.93
N TYR A 211 1.78 -7.02 -19.64
CA TYR A 211 1.06 -6.22 -18.66
C TYR A 211 1.68 -4.81 -18.56
N LEU A 212 3.00 -4.75 -18.43
CA LEU A 212 3.76 -3.51 -18.30
C LEU A 212 3.86 -2.74 -19.62
N GLY A 213 3.37 -3.28 -20.74
CA GLY A 213 3.35 -2.61 -22.03
C GLY A 213 4.74 -2.39 -22.64
N VAL A 214 5.72 -3.21 -22.27
CA VAL A 214 7.08 -3.19 -22.83
C VAL A 214 7.07 -3.92 -24.16
N LYS A 215 7.64 -3.31 -25.21
CA LYS A 215 7.78 -4.00 -26.50
C LYS A 215 8.78 -5.15 -26.34
N LYS A 216 8.39 -6.35 -26.77
CA LYS A 216 9.35 -7.42 -27.03
C LYS A 216 10.10 -7.01 -28.29
N ASP A 217 11.36 -6.60 -28.14
CA ASP A 217 12.24 -6.53 -29.30
C ASP A 217 12.29 -7.94 -29.90
N GLY A 218 11.77 -8.06 -31.13
CA GLY A 218 11.69 -9.31 -31.88
C GLY A 218 13.05 -9.76 -32.38
#